data_AF-A0A1H4CST2-F1
#
_entry.id   AF-A0A1H4CST2-F1
#
_cell.length_a   1.000
_cell.length_b   1.000
_cell.length_c   1.000
_cell.angle_alpha   90.00
_cell.angle_beta   90.00
_cell.angle_gamma   90.00
#
_symmetry.space_group_name_H-M   'P 1'
#
loop_
_entity.id
_entity.type
_entity.pdbx_description
1 polymer ?
#
loop_
_entity_poly.entity_id
_entity_poly.type
_entity_poly.pdbx_seq_one_letter_code
_entity_poly.pdbx_strand_id
1 'polypeptide(L)'
;MIDFLLKSTISLCVLLAVYHWVLEKEKIHKFNRFYLLFCLLFSFTIPFITIEVIQEITNPILAKNSSENAEGTIAVLKEETNYWLIAIWTMYIIMTSILLIRFARNIIKLNEKTKSNTAISYKGSRLILLEEKTLPYTFLNTIFINQEDYHNRKVEPELYTHELIHVTQRHTLDILLVETLKVLFWFNPIFIFYKKAIQLNHEFLADEKVVKSHNNVSFYQNLLLSKANIHPAYNLASNLNYSVTKKRLIMMTRTTTTTRAMFKKTILIPVLSILIFFACVKTVSQERRITNSTEQKNPITGMEKYFENTVFKFQDKKGNIIDQKRFSELSSEEKKNIPPPPPPAKDKEMVKKLAGPKTIYIPVNETDHYFKNKIYKIKDVNGKVIGEKKFAELTLEEKKNIPPPPPPVTKGK
;
A
#
# COMPACT_ATOMS: atom_id res chain seq x y z
N MET A 1 -6.65 -1.14 14.45
CA MET A 1 -6.09 0.08 15.08
C MET A 1 -4.65 -0.12 15.55
N ILE A 2 -4.33 -1.19 16.28
CA ILE A 2 -2.96 -1.44 16.75
C ILE A 2 -1.99 -1.58 15.56
N ASP A 3 -2.36 -2.31 14.52
CA ASP A 3 -1.54 -2.44 13.29
C ASP A 3 -1.25 -1.09 12.63
N PHE A 4 -2.23 -0.18 12.62
CA PHE A 4 -2.07 1.18 12.11
C PHE A 4 -1.02 1.93 12.92
N LEU A 5 -1.14 1.95 14.26
CA LEU A 5 -0.22 2.63 15.15
C LEU A 5 1.20 2.06 15.02
N LEU A 6 1.32 0.73 14.91
CA LEU A 6 2.61 0.04 14.79
C LEU A 6 3.27 0.36 13.44
N LYS A 7 2.57 0.17 12.32
CA LYS A 7 3.09 0.46 10.97
C LYS A 7 3.47 1.94 10.82
N SER A 8 2.62 2.85 11.31
CA SER A 8 2.90 4.29 11.28
C SER A 8 4.12 4.64 12.13
N THR A 9 4.21 4.12 13.36
CA THR A 9 5.33 4.41 14.26
C THR A 9 6.66 3.86 13.72
N ILE A 10 6.68 2.61 13.24
CA ILE A 10 7.88 2.01 12.64
C ILE A 10 8.32 2.82 11.41
N SER A 11 7.39 3.19 10.53
CA SER A 11 7.71 4.00 9.36
C SER A 11 8.30 5.35 9.76
N LEU A 12 7.70 6.02 10.75
CA LEU A 12 8.21 7.29 11.26
C LEU A 12 9.60 7.15 11.90
N CYS A 13 9.84 6.07 12.66
CA CYS A 13 11.15 5.74 13.26
C CYS A 13 12.23 5.62 12.18
N VAL A 14 11.98 4.83 11.14
CA VAL A 14 12.94 4.59 10.05
C VAL A 14 13.24 5.90 9.31
N LEU A 15 12.20 6.67 8.97
CA LEU A 15 12.36 7.94 8.26
C LEU A 15 13.11 8.99 9.09
N LEU A 16 12.86 9.05 10.40
CA LEU A 16 13.59 9.93 11.32
C LEU A 16 15.06 9.48 11.48
N ALA A 17 15.33 8.17 11.51
CA ALA A 17 16.69 7.65 11.56
C ALA A 17 17.49 8.05 10.31
N VAL A 18 16.88 7.94 9.13
CA VAL A 18 17.48 8.40 7.86
C VAL A 18 17.77 9.90 7.91
N TYR A 19 16.86 10.71 8.46
CA TYR A 19 17.14 12.13 8.68
C TYR A 19 18.41 12.34 9.51
N HIS A 20 18.50 11.73 10.69
CA HIS A 20 19.62 11.93 11.61
C HIS A 20 20.96 11.44 11.03
N TRP A 21 20.96 10.33 10.31
CA TRP A 21 22.22 9.74 9.81
C TRP A 21 22.68 10.31 8.48
N VAL A 22 21.74 10.71 7.62
CA VAL A 22 22.01 11.08 6.22
C VAL A 22 21.84 12.58 5.99
N LEU A 23 20.72 13.18 6.43
CA LEU A 23 20.30 14.52 6.02
C LEU A 23 20.69 15.65 6.99
N GLU A 24 20.66 15.40 8.30
CA GLU A 24 20.96 16.41 9.34
C GLU A 24 22.38 16.99 9.19
N LYS A 25 23.32 16.17 8.71
CA LYS A 25 24.75 16.51 8.59
C LYS A 25 25.07 17.35 7.35
N GLU A 26 24.08 17.65 6.53
CA GLU A 26 24.22 18.30 5.23
C GLU A 26 23.50 19.66 5.23
N LYS A 27 24.08 20.66 4.55
CA LYS A 27 23.57 22.04 4.46
C LYS A 27 22.45 22.17 3.42
N ILE A 28 21.40 21.35 3.60
CA ILE A 28 20.21 21.28 2.75
C ILE A 28 18.93 21.53 3.57
N HIS A 29 18.98 22.49 4.48
CA HIS A 29 17.98 22.69 5.54
C HIS A 29 16.55 22.96 5.03
N LYS A 30 16.39 23.60 3.86
CA LYS A 30 15.08 23.79 3.23
C LYS A 30 14.45 22.46 2.82
N PHE A 31 15.25 21.57 2.22
CA PHE A 31 14.81 20.23 1.85
C PHE A 31 14.52 19.41 3.10
N ASN A 32 15.38 19.49 4.12
CA ASN A 32 15.19 18.80 5.39
C ASN A 32 13.88 19.21 6.08
N ARG A 33 13.51 20.50 6.06
CA ARG A 33 12.21 20.97 6.58
C ARG A 33 11.06 20.27 5.87
N PHE A 34 11.07 20.26 4.54
CA PHE A 34 10.03 19.60 3.75
C PHE A 34 9.99 18.09 4.00
N TYR A 35 11.15 17.45 4.03
CA TYR A 35 11.29 16.02 4.34
C TYR A 35 10.68 15.68 5.69
N LEU A 36 11.01 16.43 6.75
CA LEU A 36 10.45 16.20 8.08
C LEU A 36 8.93 16.39 8.13
N LEU A 37 8.36 17.34 7.38
CA LEU A 37 6.90 17.47 7.32
C LEU A 37 6.26 16.34 6.49
N PHE A 38 6.89 15.98 5.37
CA PHE A 38 6.46 14.88 4.52
C PHE A 38 6.45 13.55 5.27
N CYS A 39 7.49 13.23 6.03
CA CYS A 39 7.58 11.98 6.77
C CYS A 39 6.45 11.81 7.80
N LEU A 40 5.98 12.89 8.43
CA LEU A 40 4.82 12.84 9.32
C LEU A 40 3.56 12.45 8.55
N LEU A 41 3.28 13.14 7.44
CA LEU A 41 2.11 12.83 6.60
C LEU A 41 2.20 11.41 6.04
N PHE A 42 3.36 11.07 5.48
CA PHE A 42 3.63 9.77 4.89
C PHE A 42 3.45 8.63 5.90
N SER A 43 3.99 8.74 7.13
CA SER A 43 3.84 7.69 8.13
C SER A 43 2.39 7.44 8.55
N PHE A 44 1.55 8.48 8.56
CA PHE A 44 0.13 8.32 8.86
C PHE A 44 -0.68 7.82 7.66
N THR A 45 -0.28 8.15 6.44
CA THR A 45 -0.99 7.72 5.22
C THR A 45 -0.63 6.31 4.77
N ILE A 46 0.61 5.85 5.01
CA ILE A 46 1.10 4.57 4.49
C ILE A 46 0.25 3.35 4.90
N PRO A 47 -0.29 3.23 6.14
CA PRO A 47 -1.04 2.03 6.52
C PRO A 47 -2.42 1.96 5.86
N PHE A 48 -2.91 3.05 5.24
CA PHE A 48 -4.15 3.06 4.47
C PHE A 48 -3.96 2.56 3.04
N ILE A 49 -2.71 2.49 2.57
CA ILE A 49 -2.38 1.94 1.25
C ILE A 49 -2.21 0.44 1.42
N THR A 50 -3.01 -0.34 0.71
CA THR A 50 -2.87 -1.80 0.68
C THR A 50 -2.71 -2.24 -0.76
N ILE A 51 -1.69 -3.06 -1.00
CA ILE A 51 -1.41 -3.70 -2.27
C ILE A 51 -1.58 -5.19 -2.03
N GLU A 52 -2.63 -5.76 -2.61
CA GLU A 52 -2.89 -7.19 -2.54
C GLU A 52 -1.97 -7.91 -3.50
N VAL A 53 -1.08 -8.75 -2.97
CA VAL A 53 -0.24 -9.64 -3.76
C VAL A 53 -0.81 -11.04 -3.61
N ILE A 54 -1.39 -11.56 -4.69
CA ILE A 54 -1.93 -12.91 -4.74
C ILE A 54 -0.74 -13.88 -4.72
N GLN A 55 -0.63 -14.68 -3.67
CA GLN A 55 0.29 -15.82 -3.61
C GLN A 55 -0.54 -17.10 -3.54
N GLU A 56 -0.42 -17.97 -4.54
CA GLU A 56 -0.95 -19.33 -4.48
C GLU A 56 -0.08 -20.15 -3.53
N ILE A 57 -0.54 -20.33 -2.29
CA ILE A 57 0.10 -21.25 -1.34
C ILE A 57 -0.64 -22.60 -1.45
N THR A 58 0.04 -23.62 -1.94
CA THR A 58 -0.42 -25.01 -1.85
C THR A 58 -0.26 -25.46 -0.39
N ASN A 59 -1.30 -25.30 0.42
CA ASN A 59 -1.34 -25.94 1.73
C ASN A 59 -1.64 -27.44 1.56
N PRO A 60 -0.81 -28.36 2.09
CA PRO A 60 -1.20 -29.76 2.19
C PRO A 60 -2.39 -29.86 3.14
N ILE A 61 -3.47 -30.47 2.66
CA ILE A 61 -4.68 -30.73 3.43
C ILE A 61 -4.30 -31.72 4.54
N LEU A 62 -4.08 -31.23 5.76
CA LEU A 62 -4.12 -32.08 6.94
C LEU A 62 -5.60 -32.36 7.22
N ALA A 63 -6.05 -33.57 6.87
CA ALA A 63 -7.39 -34.03 7.15
C ALA A 63 -7.62 -34.05 8.67
N LYS A 64 -8.22 -32.98 9.20
CA LYS A 64 -8.75 -32.96 10.56
C LYS A 64 -10.06 -33.73 10.55
N ASN A 65 -9.97 -35.03 10.80
CA ASN A 65 -11.13 -35.84 11.15
C ASN A 65 -11.61 -35.41 12.53
N SER A 66 -12.64 -34.57 12.57
CA SER A 66 -13.44 -34.35 13.78
C SER A 66 -14.90 -34.61 13.40
N SER A 67 -15.32 -35.86 13.59
CA SER A 67 -16.71 -36.18 13.83
C SER A 67 -17.05 -35.69 15.24
N GLU A 68 -17.75 -34.56 15.33
CA GLU A 68 -18.50 -34.22 16.53
C GLU A 68 -19.98 -34.08 16.14
N ASN A 69 -20.80 -34.86 16.83
CA ASN A 69 -22.24 -34.88 16.71
C ASN A 69 -22.80 -33.49 17.02
N ALA A 70 -23.50 -32.90 16.05
CA ALA A 70 -24.21 -31.64 16.25
C ALA A 70 -25.57 -31.92 16.91
N GLU A 71 -25.61 -31.92 18.25
CA GLU A 71 -26.82 -31.52 18.96
C GLU A 71 -26.91 -29.99 18.87
N GLY A 72 -27.93 -29.52 18.16
CA GLY A 72 -28.21 -28.10 17.99
C GLY A 72 -28.65 -27.45 19.30
N THR A 73 -27.68 -26.96 20.07
CA THR A 73 -27.93 -25.90 21.05
C THR A 73 -27.63 -24.58 20.38
N ILE A 74 -28.65 -23.74 20.19
CA ILE A 74 -28.46 -22.34 19.81
C ILE A 74 -27.79 -21.68 21.01
N ALA A 75 -26.46 -21.66 21.03
CA ALA A 75 -25.71 -20.83 21.95
C ALA A 75 -26.01 -19.38 21.58
N VAL A 76 -26.83 -18.71 22.38
CA VAL A 76 -26.90 -17.25 22.39
C VAL A 76 -25.51 -16.77 22.74
N LEU A 77 -24.77 -16.27 21.75
CA LEU A 77 -23.54 -15.53 21.97
C LEU A 77 -23.90 -14.30 22.80
N LYS A 78 -23.75 -14.41 24.11
CA LYS A 78 -23.73 -13.24 24.98
C LYS A 78 -22.50 -12.45 24.57
N GLU A 79 -22.69 -11.30 23.92
CA GLU A 79 -21.60 -10.37 23.66
C GLU A 79 -21.04 -9.95 25.02
N GLU A 80 -19.95 -10.57 25.46
CA GLU A 80 -19.27 -10.15 26.67
C GLU A 80 -18.64 -8.78 26.41
N THR A 81 -19.17 -7.75 27.06
CA THR A 81 -18.63 -6.41 26.98
C THR A 81 -17.21 -6.42 27.53
N ASN A 82 -16.23 -6.10 26.69
CA ASN A 82 -14.83 -6.05 27.11
C ASN A 82 -14.57 -4.79 27.96
N TYR A 83 -14.79 -4.89 29.27
CA TYR A 83 -14.57 -3.80 30.21
C TYR A 83 -13.12 -3.29 30.23
N TRP A 84 -12.12 -4.14 29.92
CA TRP A 84 -10.73 -3.72 29.80
C TRP A 84 -10.50 -2.76 28.63
N LEU A 85 -11.10 -3.06 27.47
CA LEU A 85 -11.02 -2.19 26.30
C LEU A 85 -11.66 -0.82 26.60
N ILE A 86 -12.83 -0.82 27.25
CA ILE A 86 -13.52 0.41 27.68
C ILE A 86 -12.66 1.21 28.67
N ALA A 87 -12.04 0.55 29.65
CA ALA A 87 -11.17 1.20 30.63
C ALA A 87 -9.94 1.86 29.97
N ILE A 88 -9.29 1.17 29.02
CA ILE A 88 -8.14 1.71 28.27
C ILE A 88 -8.56 2.94 27.45
N TRP A 89 -9.68 2.88 26.74
CA TRP A 89 -10.19 4.01 25.96
C TRP A 89 -10.58 5.20 26.85
N THR A 90 -11.21 4.94 27.98
CA THR A 90 -11.59 5.97 28.95
C THR A 90 -10.35 6.66 29.52
N MET A 91 -9.34 5.88 29.93
CA MET A 91 -8.06 6.42 30.40
C MET A 91 -7.35 7.25 29.31
N TYR A 92 -7.35 6.75 28.07
CA TYR A 92 -6.76 7.45 26.94
C TYR A 92 -7.42 8.81 26.68
N ILE A 93 -8.77 8.88 26.71
CA ILE A 93 -9.52 10.12 26.52
C ILE A 93 -9.24 11.11 27.66
N ILE A 94 -9.22 10.64 28.92
CA ILE A 94 -8.96 11.50 30.08
C ILE A 94 -7.55 12.10 30.00
N MET A 95 -6.53 11.28 29.77
CA MET A 95 -5.13 11.75 29.68
C MET A 95 -4.94 12.72 28.51
N THR A 96 -5.48 12.38 27.34
CA THR A 96 -5.39 13.24 26.15
C THR A 96 -6.09 14.57 26.40
N SER A 97 -7.26 14.58 27.05
CA SER A 97 -7.98 15.81 27.39
C SER A 97 -7.20 16.71 28.34
N ILE A 98 -6.59 16.15 29.39
CA ILE A 98 -5.75 16.92 30.33
C ILE A 98 -4.56 17.57 29.59
N LEU A 99 -3.88 16.81 28.73
CA LEU A 99 -2.76 17.33 27.95
C LEU A 99 -3.20 18.39 26.94
N LEU A 100 -4.36 18.22 26.31
CA LEU A 100 -4.93 19.19 25.38
C LEU A 100 -5.30 20.50 26.08
N ILE A 101 -5.93 20.44 27.26
CA ILE A 101 -6.23 21.62 28.08
C ILE A 101 -4.94 22.34 28.48
N ARG A 102 -3.91 21.60 28.91
CA ARG A 102 -2.59 22.18 29.23
C ARG A 102 -1.97 22.87 28.00
N PHE A 103 -2.04 22.24 26.83
CA PHE A 103 -1.54 22.80 25.57
C PHE A 103 -2.29 24.08 25.18
N ALA A 104 -3.62 24.07 25.23
CA ALA A 104 -4.45 25.23 24.94
C ALA A 104 -4.18 26.39 25.90
N ARG A 105 -4.07 26.12 27.21
CA ARG A 105 -3.71 27.12 28.22
C ARG A 105 -2.35 27.77 27.94
N ASN A 106 -1.35 27.00 27.48
CA ASN A 106 -0.05 27.57 27.13
C ASN A 106 -0.12 28.53 25.94
N ILE A 107 -0.93 28.19 24.92
CA ILE A 107 -1.16 29.08 23.77
C ILE A 107 -1.90 30.35 24.21
N ILE A 108 -2.93 30.21 25.05
CA ILE A 108 -3.71 31.35 25.57
C ILE A 108 -2.80 32.30 26.34
N LYS A 109 -1.97 31.80 27.27
CA LYS A 109 -1.01 32.63 28.02
C LYS A 109 -0.06 33.42 27.13
N LEU A 110 0.41 32.83 26.04
CA LEU A 110 1.33 33.50 25.11
C LEU A 110 0.61 34.57 24.27
N ASN A 111 -0.64 34.31 23.91
CA ASN A 111 -1.50 35.29 23.26
C ASN A 111 -1.91 36.43 24.21
N GLU A 112 -2.12 36.15 25.50
CA GLU A 112 -2.36 37.16 26.54
C GLU A 112 -1.16 38.07 26.69
N LYS A 113 0.06 37.51 26.82
CA LYS A 113 1.32 38.28 26.82
C LYS A 113 1.44 39.19 25.58
N THR A 114 0.92 38.74 24.44
CA THR A 114 0.93 39.53 23.21
C THR A 114 0.00 40.75 23.27
N LYS A 115 -1.09 40.66 24.02
CA LYS A 115 -2.10 41.73 24.14
C LYS A 115 -1.84 42.69 25.30
N SER A 116 -1.22 42.20 26.37
CA SER A 116 -1.01 42.96 27.61
C SER A 116 0.21 43.87 27.60
N ASN A 117 1.14 43.68 26.66
CA ASN A 117 2.42 44.38 26.63
C ASN A 117 2.52 45.37 25.45
N THR A 118 3.46 46.31 25.55
CA THR A 118 3.68 47.31 24.50
C THR A 118 4.15 46.66 23.20
N ALA A 119 3.48 46.99 22.09
CA ALA A 119 3.76 46.45 20.78
C ALA A 119 4.33 47.52 19.84
N ILE A 120 5.47 47.23 19.22
CA ILE A 120 6.15 48.07 18.24
C ILE A 120 6.14 47.33 16.89
N SER A 121 5.84 48.03 15.81
CA SER A 121 5.93 47.45 14.46
C SER A 121 7.39 47.33 14.04
N TYR A 122 7.84 46.13 13.67
CA TYR A 122 9.21 45.87 13.24
C TYR A 122 9.25 44.97 12.00
N LYS A 123 9.58 45.54 10.84
CA LYS A 123 9.78 44.82 9.56
C LYS A 123 8.66 43.82 9.21
N GLY A 124 7.40 44.21 9.39
CA GLY A 124 6.22 43.36 9.13
C GLY A 124 5.87 42.35 10.24
N SER A 125 6.63 42.36 11.33
CA SER A 125 6.36 41.59 12.55
C SER A 125 6.04 42.53 13.73
N ARG A 126 5.50 41.98 14.81
CA ARG A 126 5.26 42.72 16.05
C ARG A 126 6.39 42.46 17.03
N LEU A 127 7.03 43.51 17.51
CA LEU A 127 8.01 43.46 18.58
C LEU A 127 7.32 43.79 19.90
N ILE A 128 7.40 42.90 20.88
CA ILE A 128 6.77 43.07 22.19
C ILE A 128 7.83 43.18 23.27
N LEU A 129 7.76 44.27 24.02
CA LEU A 129 8.68 44.55 25.12
C LEU A 129 8.16 43.91 26.40
N LEU A 130 9.00 43.11 27.04
CA LEU A 130 8.70 42.37 28.26
C LEU A 130 9.54 42.90 29.42
N GLU A 131 8.92 43.06 30.60
CA GLU A 131 9.65 43.42 31.83
C GLU A 131 10.56 42.28 32.31
N GLU A 132 10.19 41.02 32.05
CA GLU A 132 10.97 39.84 32.46
C GLU A 132 12.32 39.75 31.73
N LYS A 133 13.39 39.49 32.48
CA LYS A 133 14.74 39.28 31.93
C LYS A 133 14.82 37.95 31.19
N THR A 134 14.60 37.99 29.88
CA THR A 134 14.53 36.83 29.00
C THR A 134 15.34 37.06 27.72
N LEU A 135 15.90 35.99 27.16
CA LEU A 135 16.50 36.06 25.83
C LEU A 135 15.40 36.29 24.79
N PRO A 136 15.70 36.96 23.66
CA PRO A 136 14.74 37.11 22.57
C PRO A 136 14.15 35.77 22.14
N TYR A 137 12.83 35.71 21.96
CA TYR A 137 12.15 34.53 21.44
C TYR A 137 10.97 34.93 20.56
N THR A 138 10.56 34.01 19.68
CA THR A 138 9.51 34.25 18.70
C THR A 138 8.32 33.32 18.88
N PHE A 139 7.11 33.87 18.72
CA PHE A 139 5.89 33.09 18.54
C PHE A 139 4.97 33.71 17.51
N LEU A 140 4.58 32.91 16.51
CA LEU A 140 3.74 33.33 15.39
C LEU A 140 4.36 34.53 14.65
N ASN A 141 3.68 35.68 14.64
CA ASN A 141 4.15 36.93 14.01
C ASN A 141 4.73 37.93 15.04
N THR A 142 5.15 37.43 16.19
CA THR A 142 5.55 38.25 17.33
C THR A 142 6.95 37.86 17.82
N ILE A 143 7.82 38.85 17.98
CA ILE A 143 9.14 38.74 18.60
C ILE A 143 9.03 39.34 20.01
N PHE A 144 9.44 38.60 21.03
CA PHE A 144 9.46 39.03 22.41
C PHE A 144 10.89 39.38 22.81
N ILE A 145 11.08 40.57 23.37
CA ILE A 145 12.40 41.06 23.82
C ILE A 145 12.25 41.73 25.17
N ASN A 146 13.26 41.61 26.03
CA ASN A 146 13.32 42.34 27.28
C ASN A 146 13.36 43.87 27.04
N GLN A 147 12.52 44.59 27.77
CA GLN A 147 12.36 46.04 27.64
C GLN A 147 13.65 46.80 28.00
N GLU A 148 14.33 46.40 29.07
CA GLU A 148 15.60 47.01 29.48
C GLU A 148 16.69 46.79 28.43
N ASP A 149 16.82 45.57 27.91
CA ASP A 149 17.81 45.24 26.87
C ASP A 149 17.52 45.98 25.56
N TYR A 150 16.25 46.19 25.22
CA TYR A 150 15.83 46.98 24.07
C TYR A 150 16.22 48.46 24.21
N HIS A 151 15.83 49.11 25.31
CA HIS A 151 16.10 50.54 25.51
C HIS A 151 17.60 50.83 25.67
N ASN A 152 18.35 49.94 26.30
CA ASN A 152 19.80 50.06 26.47
C ASN A 152 20.60 49.60 25.25
N ARG A 153 19.95 49.20 24.14
CA ARG A 153 20.59 48.70 22.92
C ARG A 153 21.57 47.54 23.17
N LYS A 154 21.24 46.66 24.11
CA LYS A 154 22.05 45.47 24.49
C LYS A 154 21.82 44.25 23.58
N VAL A 155 20.93 44.38 22.58
CA VAL A 155 20.58 43.30 21.64
C VAL A 155 21.24 43.58 20.30
N GLU A 156 22.09 42.64 19.86
CA GLU A 156 22.81 42.72 18.59
C GLU A 156 21.87 42.54 17.37
N PRO A 157 22.17 43.18 16.22
CA PRO A 157 21.35 43.11 15.00
C PRO A 157 21.19 41.68 14.45
N GLU A 158 22.16 40.80 14.67
CA GLU A 158 22.13 39.39 14.29
C GLU A 158 21.00 38.64 15.00
N LEU A 159 20.74 38.96 16.28
CA LEU A 159 19.65 38.34 17.05
C LEU A 159 18.29 38.79 16.55
N TYR A 160 18.11 40.07 16.25
CA TYR A 160 16.87 40.55 15.61
C TYR A 160 16.62 39.85 14.28
N THR A 161 17.67 39.70 13.47
CA THR A 161 17.55 39.02 12.17
C THR A 161 17.22 37.54 12.34
N HIS A 162 17.83 36.88 13.32
CA HIS A 162 17.53 35.49 13.67
C HIS A 162 16.05 35.30 14.02
N GLU A 163 15.55 36.08 14.98
CA GLU A 163 14.13 36.02 15.40
C GLU A 163 13.17 36.36 14.25
N LEU A 164 13.50 37.38 13.45
CA LEU A 164 12.72 37.73 12.26
C LEU A 164 12.64 36.58 11.24
N ILE A 165 13.67 35.74 11.14
CA ILE A 165 13.64 34.57 10.26
C ILE A 165 12.63 33.53 10.78
N HIS A 166 12.51 33.33 12.09
CA HIS A 166 11.49 32.43 12.65
C HIS A 166 10.07 32.90 12.32
N VAL A 167 9.83 34.22 12.41
CA VAL A 167 8.57 34.84 12.02
C VAL A 167 8.30 34.65 10.53
N THR A 168 9.21 35.12 9.68
CA THR A 168 9.01 35.16 8.22
C THR A 168 8.88 33.77 7.60
N GLN A 169 9.54 32.75 8.17
CA GLN A 169 9.40 31.35 7.73
C GLN A 169 8.28 30.58 8.42
N ARG A 170 7.54 31.22 9.34
CA ARG A 170 6.42 30.64 10.11
C ARG A 170 6.82 29.34 10.83
N HIS A 171 8.01 29.31 11.42
CA HIS A 171 8.53 28.12 12.11
C HIS A 171 7.62 27.65 13.25
N THR A 172 6.88 28.57 13.89
CA THR A 172 5.90 28.24 14.94
C THR A 172 4.84 27.26 14.46
N LEU A 173 4.41 27.30 13.19
CA LEU A 173 3.36 26.39 12.68
C LEU A 173 3.82 24.93 12.70
N ASP A 174 5.05 24.65 12.26
CA ASP A 174 5.59 23.29 12.27
C ASP A 174 5.73 22.76 13.71
N ILE A 175 6.08 23.63 14.67
CA ILE A 175 6.18 23.26 16.09
C ILE A 175 4.81 23.00 16.70
N LEU A 176 3.81 23.83 16.38
CA LEU A 176 2.43 23.60 16.83
C LEU A 176 1.90 22.27 16.30
N LEU A 177 2.15 21.94 15.02
CA LEU A 177 1.76 20.66 14.43
C LEU A 177 2.34 19.48 15.22
N VAL A 178 3.65 19.47 15.50
CA VAL A 178 4.28 18.36 16.23
C VAL A 178 3.87 18.34 17.70
N GLU A 179 3.65 19.48 18.34
CA GLU A 179 3.13 19.52 19.71
C GLU A 179 1.70 18.95 19.79
N THR A 180 0.83 19.26 18.82
CA THR A 180 -0.49 18.65 18.73
C THR A 180 -0.38 17.13 18.58
N LEU A 181 0.48 16.64 17.69
CA LEU A 181 0.72 15.20 17.54
C LEU A 181 1.28 14.57 18.82
N LYS A 182 2.19 15.25 19.52
CA LYS A 182 2.73 14.78 20.81
C LYS A 182 1.66 14.69 21.90
N VAL A 183 0.64 15.56 21.88
CA VAL A 183 -0.51 15.47 22.80
C VAL A 183 -1.39 14.27 22.47
N LEU A 184 -1.70 14.04 21.18
CA LEU A 184 -2.54 12.93 20.73
C LEU A 184 -1.85 11.57 20.90
N PHE A 185 -0.56 11.52 20.62
CA PHE A 185 0.29 10.34 20.70
C PHE A 185 1.26 10.44 21.89
N TRP A 186 0.76 10.86 23.06
CA TRP A 186 1.56 11.11 24.27
C TRP A 186 2.34 9.88 24.76
N PHE A 187 1.84 8.68 24.47
CA PHE A 187 2.50 7.42 24.77
C PHE A 187 3.67 7.11 23.81
N ASN A 188 3.79 7.81 22.68
CA ASN A 188 4.80 7.57 21.68
C ASN A 188 5.98 8.55 21.84
N PRO A 189 7.15 8.12 22.35
CA PRO A 189 8.28 9.00 22.62
C PRO A 189 8.93 9.56 21.34
N ILE A 190 8.64 9.01 20.16
CA ILE A 190 9.26 9.49 18.92
C ILE A 190 9.00 10.97 18.66
N PHE A 191 7.82 11.48 19.04
CA PHE A 191 7.46 12.88 18.83
C PHE A 191 8.33 13.84 19.65
N ILE A 192 8.95 13.37 20.74
CA ILE A 192 9.93 14.14 21.51
C ILE A 192 11.20 14.36 20.67
N PHE A 193 11.71 13.31 20.04
CA PHE A 193 12.87 13.38 19.15
C PHE A 193 12.55 14.15 17.87
N TYR A 194 11.34 13.95 17.33
CA TYR A 194 10.86 14.62 16.14
C TYR A 194 10.79 16.14 16.32
N LYS A 195 10.25 16.59 17.46
CA LYS A 195 10.22 18.01 17.82
C LYS A 195 11.64 18.60 17.82
N LYS A 196 12.59 17.92 18.48
CA LYS A 196 13.99 18.37 18.54
C LYS A 196 14.62 18.44 17.14
N ALA A 197 14.31 17.50 16.25
CA ALA A 197 14.78 17.48 14.88
C ALA A 197 14.27 18.68 14.07
N ILE A 198 12.98 18.99 14.15
CA ILE A 198 12.38 20.16 13.47
C ILE A 198 12.97 21.46 14.04
N GLN A 199 13.03 21.60 15.36
CA GLN A 199 13.59 22.79 16.01
C GLN A 199 15.03 23.02 15.55
N LEU A 200 15.89 22.00 15.61
CA LEU A 200 17.27 22.12 15.15
C LEU A 200 17.38 22.52 13.67
N ASN A 201 16.50 21.98 12.81
CA ASN A 201 16.48 22.38 11.41
C ASN A 201 16.02 23.84 11.20
N HIS A 202 15.08 24.33 12.03
CA HIS A 202 14.69 25.75 12.05
C HIS A 202 15.85 26.65 12.47
N GLU A 203 16.59 26.26 13.52
CA GLU A 203 17.81 26.97 13.94
C GLU A 203 18.81 27.05 12.80
N PHE A 204 19.08 25.94 12.09
CA PHE A 204 19.99 25.94 10.95
C PHE A 204 19.53 26.85 9.80
N LEU A 205 18.21 26.90 9.53
CA LEU A 205 17.65 27.81 8.53
C LEU A 205 17.79 29.28 8.92
N ALA A 206 17.64 29.59 10.20
CA ALA A 206 17.82 30.93 10.74
C ALA A 206 19.31 31.34 10.70
N ASP A 207 20.19 30.49 11.23
CA ASP A 207 21.64 30.71 11.27
C ASP A 207 22.23 30.90 9.86
N GLU A 208 21.82 30.07 8.89
CA GLU A 208 22.28 30.19 7.51
C GLU A 208 21.96 31.57 6.91
N LYS A 209 20.76 32.09 7.17
CA LYS A 209 20.34 33.40 6.65
C LYS A 209 20.99 34.56 7.40
N VAL A 210 21.22 34.44 8.71
CA VAL A 210 21.96 35.47 9.48
C VAL A 210 23.38 35.59 8.95
N VAL A 211 24.07 34.45 8.80
CA VAL A 211 25.44 34.39 8.24
C VAL A 211 25.50 35.01 6.84
N LYS A 212 24.53 34.70 5.97
CA LYS A 212 24.44 35.31 4.62
C LYS A 212 24.17 36.82 4.63
N SER A 213 23.50 37.32 5.68
CA SER A 213 23.12 38.75 5.75
C SER A 213 24.20 39.62 6.40
N HIS A 214 24.94 39.09 7.38
CA HIS A 214 25.93 39.85 8.17
C HIS A 214 27.39 39.51 7.79
N ASN A 215 27.63 38.44 7.03
CA ASN A 215 28.95 38.03 6.53
C ASN A 215 30.05 37.84 7.60
N ASN A 216 29.69 37.65 8.87
CA ASN A 216 30.64 37.43 9.96
C ASN A 216 30.26 36.22 10.82
N VAL A 217 30.74 35.05 10.41
CA VAL A 217 30.46 33.78 11.12
C VAL A 217 31.06 33.77 12.52
N SER A 218 32.30 34.24 12.68
CA SER A 218 33.02 34.18 13.96
C SER A 218 32.35 35.05 15.03
N PHE A 219 31.99 36.28 14.68
CA PHE A 219 31.24 37.16 15.58
C PHE A 219 29.91 36.52 16.00
N TYR A 220 29.15 35.99 15.04
CA TYR A 220 27.86 35.37 15.33
C TYR A 220 27.98 34.13 16.22
N GLN A 221 28.99 33.29 16.00
CA GLN A 221 29.28 32.13 16.84
C GLN A 221 29.62 32.53 18.29
N ASN A 222 30.46 33.55 18.46
CA ASN A 222 30.80 34.08 19.78
C ASN A 222 29.58 34.70 20.49
N LEU A 223 28.72 35.39 19.74
CA LEU A 223 27.47 35.92 20.24
C LEU A 223 26.53 34.81 20.72
N LEU A 224 26.37 33.73 19.95
CA LEU A 224 25.55 32.59 20.37
C LEU A 224 26.13 31.90 21.61
N LEU A 225 27.45 31.76 21.70
CA LEU A 225 28.13 31.19 22.87
C LEU A 225 27.96 32.06 24.12
N SER A 226 28.07 33.39 23.99
CA SER A 226 27.90 34.31 25.13
C SER A 226 26.47 34.28 25.67
N LYS A 227 25.46 34.10 24.80
CA LYS A 227 24.05 33.93 25.21
C LYS A 227 23.74 32.53 25.73
N ALA A 228 24.40 31.47 25.23
CA ALA A 228 24.18 30.09 25.66
C ALA A 228 24.76 29.77 27.05
N ASN A 229 25.78 30.53 27.48
CA ASN A 229 26.46 30.35 28.77
C ASN A 229 25.81 31.10 29.95
N ILE A 230 24.63 31.70 29.75
CA ILE A 230 23.89 32.38 30.82
C ILE A 230 23.20 31.30 31.69
N HIS A 231 23.99 30.76 32.64
CA HIS A 231 23.68 29.91 33.80
C HIS A 231 23.26 28.44 33.60
N PRO A 232 24.01 27.52 34.23
CA PRO A 232 23.42 26.54 35.13
C PRO A 232 23.79 26.88 36.57
N ALA A 233 22.79 27.09 37.43
CA ALA A 233 23.01 27.29 38.86
C ALA A 233 23.44 26.00 39.60
N TYR A 234 23.46 24.84 38.90
CA TYR A 234 23.67 23.53 39.53
C TYR A 234 24.47 22.59 38.63
N ASN A 235 25.51 21.93 39.18
CA ASN A 235 26.41 21.01 38.47
C ASN A 235 25.78 19.65 38.10
N LEU A 236 24.62 19.30 38.68
CA LEU A 236 23.84 18.12 38.30
C LEU A 236 22.88 18.39 37.12
N ALA A 237 22.78 19.65 36.68
CA ALA A 237 21.95 20.03 35.55
C ALA A 237 22.75 19.88 34.25
N SER A 238 22.38 18.91 33.41
CA SER A 238 22.85 18.87 32.02
C SER A 238 22.22 20.04 31.27
N ASN A 239 23.04 20.93 30.70
CA ASN A 239 22.54 22.00 29.84
C ASN A 239 22.03 21.35 28.54
N LEU A 240 20.73 21.08 28.48
CA LEU A 240 20.04 20.49 27.32
C LEU A 240 20.35 21.25 26.02
N ASN A 241 20.68 22.55 26.12
CA ASN A 241 21.00 23.38 24.97
C ASN A 241 22.44 23.23 24.47
N TYR A 242 23.39 22.71 25.27
CA TYR A 242 24.79 22.56 24.83
C TYR A 242 24.91 21.71 23.55
N SER A 243 24.20 20.58 23.51
CA SER A 243 24.22 19.68 22.34
C SER A 243 23.65 20.34 21.08
N VAL A 244 22.61 21.16 21.23
CA VAL A 244 21.96 21.90 20.13
C VAL A 244 22.86 23.04 19.66
N THR A 245 23.38 23.85 20.57
CA THR A 245 24.29 24.96 20.27
C THR A 245 25.54 24.45 19.57
N LYS A 246 26.16 23.36 20.06
CA LYS A 246 27.31 22.73 19.40
C LYS A 246 27.02 22.37 17.94
N LYS A 247 25.86 21.76 17.67
CA LYS A 247 25.45 21.42 16.30
C LYS A 247 25.27 22.66 15.42
N ARG A 248 24.66 23.72 15.94
CA ARG A 248 24.50 25.02 15.25
C ARG A 248 25.86 25.60 14.83
N LEU A 249 26.80 25.68 15.77
CA LEU A 249 28.15 26.21 15.51
C LEU A 249 28.88 25.40 14.43
N ILE A 250 28.85 24.06 14.52
CA ILE A 250 29.47 23.17 13.52
C ILE A 250 28.80 23.33 12.14
N MET A 251 27.48 23.53 12.08
CA MET A 251 26.76 23.62 10.82
C MET A 251 27.02 24.93 10.08
N MET A 252 27.29 26.03 10.80
CA MET A 252 27.63 27.31 10.18
C MET A 252 28.90 27.25 9.33
N THR A 253 29.92 26.49 9.77
CA THR A 253 31.19 26.32 9.05
C THR A 253 31.17 25.20 8.02
N ARG A 254 30.11 24.39 8.00
CA ARG A 254 29.95 23.28 7.06
C ARG A 254 29.71 23.80 5.64
N THR A 255 30.32 23.14 4.67
CA THR A 255 30.01 23.27 3.25
C THR A 255 29.50 21.94 2.71
N THR A 256 28.57 21.98 1.77
CA THR A 256 28.06 20.79 1.09
C THR A 256 28.01 21.02 -0.40
N THR A 257 28.65 20.13 -1.16
CA THR A 257 28.62 20.18 -2.61
C THR A 257 27.26 19.75 -3.15
N THR A 258 26.87 20.30 -4.30
CA THR A 258 25.59 19.99 -4.96
C THR A 258 25.47 18.50 -5.30
N THR A 259 26.56 17.87 -5.74
CA THR A 259 26.60 16.43 -6.07
C THR A 259 26.33 15.56 -4.84
N ARG A 260 26.98 15.87 -3.71
CA ARG A 260 26.76 15.19 -2.43
C ARG A 260 25.32 15.37 -1.95
N ALA A 261 24.79 16.59 -2.04
CA ALA A 261 23.40 16.88 -1.69
C ALA A 261 22.40 16.07 -2.55
N MET A 262 22.61 16.00 -3.87
CA MET A 262 21.75 15.23 -4.78
C MET A 262 21.81 13.73 -4.51
N PHE A 263 23.01 13.18 -4.29
CA PHE A 263 23.18 11.77 -3.94
C PHE A 263 22.44 11.41 -2.66
N LYS A 264 22.57 12.23 -1.61
CA LYS A 264 21.91 12.03 -0.31
C LYS A 264 20.37 12.12 -0.41
N LYS A 265 19.83 12.96 -1.29
CA LYS A 265 18.39 13.01 -1.58
C LYS A 265 17.92 11.74 -2.31
N THR A 266 18.73 11.20 -3.22
CA THR A 266 18.38 10.01 -4.02
C THR A 266 18.27 8.75 -3.14
N ILE A 267 19.06 8.65 -2.05
CA ILE A 267 18.96 7.57 -1.05
C ILE A 267 17.55 7.44 -0.45
N LEU A 268 16.72 8.48 -0.50
CA LEU A 268 15.36 8.42 0.04
C LEU A 268 14.43 7.54 -0.79
N ILE A 269 14.68 7.40 -2.10
CA ILE A 269 13.86 6.60 -3.00
C ILE A 269 13.81 5.13 -2.56
N PRO A 270 14.95 4.41 -2.42
CA PRO A 270 14.92 3.01 -2.01
C PRO A 270 14.33 2.83 -0.60
N VAL A 271 14.59 3.76 0.33
CA VAL A 271 14.01 3.71 1.68
C VAL A 271 12.49 3.77 1.63
N LEU A 272 11.92 4.71 0.86
CA LEU A 272 10.48 4.83 0.70
C LEU A 272 9.89 3.61 0.01
N SER A 273 10.54 3.08 -1.03
CA SER A 273 10.11 1.85 -1.71
C SER A 273 10.04 0.65 -0.76
N ILE A 274 11.06 0.46 0.09
CA ILE A 274 11.09 -0.61 1.08
C ILE A 274 9.96 -0.44 2.10
N LEU A 275 9.72 0.78 2.58
CA LEU A 275 8.62 1.05 3.53
C LEU A 275 7.25 0.80 2.91
N ILE A 276 7.04 1.20 1.65
CA ILE A 276 5.79 0.93 0.92
C ILE A 276 5.60 -0.58 0.76
N PHE A 277 6.63 -1.31 0.34
CA PHE A 277 6.58 -2.76 0.23
C PHE A 277 6.23 -3.41 1.57
N PHE A 278 6.91 -3.03 2.66
CA PHE A 278 6.66 -3.60 3.99
C PHE A 278 5.25 -3.27 4.53
N ALA A 279 4.77 -2.05 4.34
CA ALA A 279 3.51 -1.60 4.92
C ALA A 279 2.29 -2.05 4.09
N CYS A 280 2.41 -2.08 2.76
CA CYS A 280 1.29 -2.24 1.85
C CYS A 280 1.10 -3.69 1.38
N VAL A 281 2.14 -4.54 1.38
CA VAL A 281 1.99 -5.92 0.93
C VAL A 281 1.20 -6.71 1.97
N LYS A 282 -0.02 -7.05 1.60
CA LYS A 282 -0.85 -8.02 2.32
C LYS A 282 -0.90 -9.29 1.49
N THR A 283 -0.35 -10.38 2.03
CA THR A 283 -0.49 -11.71 1.43
C THR A 283 -1.91 -12.18 1.67
N VAL A 284 -2.72 -12.19 0.60
CA VAL A 284 -4.04 -12.83 0.66
C VAL A 284 -3.83 -14.30 0.29
N SER A 285 -4.01 -15.19 1.26
CA SER A 285 -4.11 -16.62 1.00
C SER A 285 -5.45 -16.88 0.32
N GLN A 286 -5.46 -16.99 -1.00
CA GLN A 286 -6.63 -17.49 -1.70
C GLN A 286 -6.69 -19.00 -1.46
N GLU A 287 -7.57 -19.45 -0.58
CA GLU A 287 -7.99 -20.85 -0.61
C GLU A 287 -8.57 -21.07 -2.00
N ARG A 288 -7.84 -21.80 -2.85
CA ARG A 288 -8.45 -22.44 -3.99
C ARG A 288 -9.45 -23.41 -3.37
N ARG A 289 -10.71 -22.99 -3.23
CA ARG A 289 -11.82 -23.94 -3.22
C ARG A 289 -11.59 -24.74 -4.50
N ILE A 290 -11.09 -25.96 -4.33
CA ILE A 290 -11.32 -26.98 -5.30
C ILE A 290 -12.84 -27.05 -5.31
N THR A 291 -13.46 -26.31 -6.22
CA THR A 291 -14.74 -26.72 -6.74
C THR A 291 -14.40 -28.08 -7.29
N ASN A 292 -14.67 -29.12 -6.51
CA ASN A 292 -15.03 -30.39 -7.07
C ASN A 292 -16.24 -30.05 -7.93
N SER A 293 -15.99 -29.53 -9.14
CA SER A 293 -16.81 -29.89 -10.27
C SER A 293 -16.77 -31.39 -10.21
N THR A 294 -17.81 -31.94 -9.59
CA THR A 294 -18.20 -33.30 -9.78
C THR A 294 -18.37 -33.39 -11.29
N GLU A 295 -17.28 -33.73 -12.00
CA GLU A 295 -17.40 -34.60 -13.14
C GLU A 295 -18.16 -35.78 -12.59
N GLN A 296 -19.46 -35.71 -12.81
CA GLN A 296 -20.38 -36.80 -12.74
C GLN A 296 -19.69 -37.90 -13.54
N LYS A 297 -18.99 -38.81 -12.85
CA LYS A 297 -18.61 -40.10 -13.39
C LYS A 297 -19.94 -40.76 -13.74
N ASN A 298 -20.40 -40.52 -14.96
CA ASN A 298 -21.44 -41.33 -15.55
C ASN A 298 -20.96 -42.77 -15.44
N PRO A 299 -21.81 -43.69 -14.94
CA PRO A 299 -21.42 -45.07 -14.74
C PRO A 299 -20.93 -45.63 -16.08
N ILE A 300 -19.73 -46.22 -16.04
CA ILE A 300 -19.10 -46.94 -17.15
C ILE A 300 -20.14 -47.89 -17.71
N THR A 301 -20.73 -47.52 -18.84
CA THR A 301 -21.75 -48.33 -19.51
C THR A 301 -21.00 -49.50 -20.13
N GLY A 302 -21.44 -50.74 -19.90
CA GLY A 302 -20.73 -51.96 -20.32
C GLY A 302 -20.35 -52.06 -21.81
N MET A 303 -20.85 -51.13 -22.63
CA MET A 303 -20.49 -50.91 -24.03
C MET A 303 -19.02 -50.51 -24.22
N GLU A 304 -18.44 -49.67 -23.36
CA GLU A 304 -17.04 -49.21 -23.50
C GLU A 304 -16.04 -50.35 -23.36
N LYS A 305 -16.28 -51.26 -22.41
CA LYS A 305 -15.43 -52.43 -22.19
C LYS A 305 -15.58 -53.49 -23.28
N TYR A 306 -16.78 -53.63 -23.86
CA TYR A 306 -17.03 -54.64 -24.90
C TYR A 306 -16.32 -54.32 -26.22
N PHE A 307 -16.22 -53.04 -26.58
CA PHE A 307 -15.61 -52.57 -27.84
C PHE A 307 -14.19 -52.00 -27.68
N GLU A 308 -13.57 -52.12 -26.50
CA GLU A 308 -12.24 -51.58 -26.20
C GLU A 308 -11.17 -52.01 -27.22
N ASN A 309 -11.30 -53.23 -27.76
CA ASN A 309 -10.39 -53.80 -28.76
C ASN A 309 -10.98 -53.89 -30.18
N THR A 310 -12.12 -53.25 -30.43
CA THR A 310 -12.78 -53.26 -31.75
C THR A 310 -12.33 -52.07 -32.59
N VAL A 311 -11.99 -52.35 -33.86
CA VAL A 311 -11.63 -51.34 -34.85
C VAL A 311 -12.80 -51.07 -35.79
N PHE A 312 -13.20 -49.81 -35.92
CA PHE A 312 -14.29 -49.39 -36.80
C PHE A 312 -13.72 -48.83 -38.10
N LYS A 313 -14.06 -49.46 -39.22
CA LYS A 313 -13.62 -49.07 -40.57
C LYS A 313 -14.78 -48.42 -41.32
N PHE A 314 -14.64 -47.17 -41.68
CA PHE A 314 -15.67 -46.43 -42.40
C PHE A 314 -15.50 -46.65 -43.90
N GLN A 315 -16.59 -47.00 -44.60
CA GLN A 315 -16.55 -47.34 -46.02
C GLN A 315 -17.45 -46.45 -46.88
N ASP A 316 -17.00 -46.20 -48.12
CA ASP A 316 -17.82 -45.58 -49.16
C ASP A 316 -18.78 -46.59 -49.82
N LYS A 317 -19.70 -46.11 -50.66
CA LYS A 317 -20.64 -46.98 -51.40
C LYS A 317 -19.97 -47.92 -52.41
N LYS A 318 -18.64 -47.81 -52.64
CA LYS A 318 -17.83 -48.66 -53.52
C LYS A 318 -16.96 -49.67 -52.75
N GLY A 319 -17.04 -49.69 -51.41
CA GLY A 319 -16.32 -50.62 -50.54
C GLY A 319 -14.90 -50.18 -50.14
N ASN A 320 -14.48 -48.96 -50.48
CA ASN A 320 -13.16 -48.45 -50.09
C ASN A 320 -13.18 -47.96 -48.64
N ILE A 321 -12.11 -48.24 -47.89
CA ILE A 321 -11.94 -47.77 -46.51
C ILE A 321 -11.50 -46.31 -46.54
N ILE A 322 -12.34 -45.44 -45.97
CA ILE A 322 -12.10 -43.99 -45.90
C ILE A 322 -11.39 -43.62 -44.59
N ASP A 323 -11.72 -44.32 -43.49
CA ASP A 323 -11.20 -43.99 -42.16
C ASP A 323 -11.20 -45.22 -41.23
N GLN A 324 -10.34 -45.22 -40.21
CA GLN A 324 -10.21 -46.29 -39.22
C GLN A 324 -10.04 -45.72 -37.81
N LYS A 325 -10.99 -46.00 -36.91
CA LYS A 325 -11.00 -45.46 -35.53
C LYS A 325 -11.22 -46.56 -34.48
N ARG A 326 -10.74 -46.33 -33.25
CA ARG A 326 -11.09 -47.15 -32.07
C ARG A 326 -12.35 -46.63 -31.37
N PHE A 327 -12.96 -47.44 -30.50
CA PHE A 327 -14.18 -47.05 -29.78
C PHE A 327 -14.07 -45.74 -28.99
N SER A 328 -12.91 -45.49 -28.39
CA SER A 328 -12.59 -44.26 -27.66
C SER A 328 -12.55 -43.00 -28.53
N GLU A 329 -12.35 -43.16 -29.85
CA GLU A 329 -12.15 -42.07 -30.81
C GLU A 329 -13.43 -41.76 -31.62
N LEU A 330 -14.51 -42.50 -31.38
CA LEU A 330 -15.80 -42.29 -32.03
C LEU A 330 -16.55 -41.09 -31.40
N SER A 331 -17.09 -40.23 -32.26
CA SER A 331 -18.01 -39.15 -31.89
C SER A 331 -19.31 -39.71 -31.28
N SER A 332 -19.98 -38.92 -30.44
CA SER A 332 -21.27 -39.27 -29.82
C SER A 332 -22.35 -39.65 -30.86
N GLU A 333 -22.33 -39.06 -32.05
CA GLU A 333 -23.22 -39.42 -33.16
C GLU A 333 -22.83 -40.73 -33.85
N GLU A 334 -21.53 -41.01 -34.00
CA GLU A 334 -21.01 -42.25 -34.59
C GLU A 334 -21.32 -43.45 -33.68
N LYS A 335 -21.26 -43.25 -32.35
CA LYS A 335 -21.62 -44.28 -31.35
C LYS A 335 -23.09 -44.71 -31.41
N LYS A 336 -23.99 -43.83 -31.89
CA LYS A 336 -25.42 -44.13 -32.03
C LYS A 336 -25.71 -45.13 -33.15
N ASN A 337 -24.81 -45.24 -34.13
CA ASN A 337 -24.95 -46.12 -35.29
C ASN A 337 -24.25 -47.48 -35.11
N ILE A 338 -23.70 -47.76 -33.93
CA ILE A 338 -23.05 -49.03 -33.59
C ILE A 338 -24.12 -50.03 -33.12
N PRO A 339 -24.10 -51.29 -33.56
CA PRO A 339 -25.04 -52.30 -33.06
C PRO A 339 -24.87 -52.47 -31.54
N PRO A 340 -25.98 -52.52 -30.77
CA PRO A 340 -25.90 -52.67 -29.32
C PRO A 340 -25.29 -54.04 -28.96
N PRO A 341 -24.52 -54.13 -27.86
CA PRO A 341 -23.98 -55.40 -27.39
C PRO A 341 -25.10 -56.37 -26.96
N PRO A 342 -24.88 -57.70 -27.01
CA PRO A 342 -25.86 -58.67 -26.57
C PRO A 342 -26.24 -58.46 -25.09
N PRO A 343 -27.50 -58.75 -24.70
CA PRO A 343 -27.98 -58.52 -23.34
C PRO A 343 -27.13 -59.30 -22.30
N PRO A 344 -26.90 -58.72 -21.11
CA PRO A 344 -25.96 -59.28 -20.13
C PRO A 344 -26.48 -60.61 -19.56
N ALA A 345 -25.65 -61.65 -19.61
CA ALA A 345 -25.86 -62.88 -18.86
C ALA A 345 -25.87 -62.58 -17.35
N LYS A 346 -26.74 -63.25 -16.59
CA LYS A 346 -27.01 -63.02 -15.15
C LYS A 346 -25.80 -63.23 -14.21
N ASP A 347 -24.65 -63.61 -14.73
CA ASP A 347 -23.47 -63.94 -13.93
C ASP A 347 -22.30 -62.98 -14.20
N LYS A 348 -21.78 -62.36 -13.12
CA LYS A 348 -20.72 -61.33 -13.19
C LYS A 348 -19.40 -61.87 -13.70
N GLU A 349 -19.16 -63.19 -13.62
CA GLU A 349 -17.95 -63.80 -14.17
C GLU A 349 -17.98 -63.97 -15.69
N MET A 350 -19.15 -64.14 -16.32
CA MET A 350 -19.25 -64.24 -17.77
C MET A 350 -18.95 -62.92 -18.47
N VAL A 351 -19.27 -61.77 -17.86
CA VAL A 351 -19.03 -60.43 -18.42
C VAL A 351 -17.54 -60.13 -18.62
N LYS A 352 -16.63 -60.78 -17.88
CA LYS A 352 -15.18 -60.66 -18.09
C LYS A 352 -14.68 -61.39 -19.35
N LYS A 353 -15.45 -62.31 -19.93
CA LYS A 353 -15.05 -63.14 -21.09
C LYS A 353 -15.71 -62.73 -22.41
N LEU A 354 -16.66 -61.78 -22.43
CA LEU A 354 -17.25 -61.27 -23.67
C LEU A 354 -16.34 -60.20 -24.30
N ALA A 355 -15.57 -60.58 -25.31
CA ALA A 355 -14.87 -59.64 -26.19
C ALA A 355 -15.70 -59.41 -27.46
N GLY A 356 -15.85 -58.15 -27.87
CA GLY A 356 -16.52 -57.77 -29.11
C GLY A 356 -15.77 -58.24 -30.37
N PRO A 357 -16.40 -58.14 -31.55
CA PRO A 357 -15.76 -58.47 -32.82
C PRO A 357 -14.52 -57.59 -33.06
N LYS A 358 -13.48 -58.12 -33.70
CA LYS A 358 -12.22 -57.38 -33.94
C LYS A 358 -12.39 -56.19 -34.90
N THR A 359 -13.37 -56.25 -35.83
CA THR A 359 -13.58 -55.19 -36.83
C THR A 359 -15.06 -55.02 -37.17
N ILE A 360 -15.53 -53.77 -37.29
CA ILE A 360 -16.90 -53.41 -37.71
C ILE A 360 -16.82 -52.40 -38.86
N TYR A 361 -17.65 -52.55 -39.90
CA TYR A 361 -17.71 -51.62 -41.05
C TYR A 361 -18.92 -50.69 -40.97
N ILE A 362 -18.73 -49.38 -41.15
CA ILE A 362 -19.80 -48.36 -41.08
C ILE A 362 -19.86 -47.51 -42.36
N PRO A 363 -21.00 -47.42 -43.07
CA PRO A 363 -21.16 -46.54 -44.24
C PRO A 363 -21.40 -45.06 -43.83
N VAL A 364 -20.79 -44.09 -44.54
CA VAL A 364 -20.89 -42.64 -44.25
C VAL A 364 -21.66 -41.88 -45.33
N ASN A 365 -22.51 -40.91 -44.94
CA ASN A 365 -23.23 -39.99 -45.85
C ASN A 365 -22.49 -38.63 -45.99
N GLU A 366 -22.37 -38.10 -47.21
CA GLU A 366 -21.47 -36.97 -47.59
C GLU A 366 -21.84 -35.57 -47.03
N THR A 367 -23.00 -35.38 -46.39
CA THR A 367 -23.51 -34.05 -46.00
C THR A 367 -22.78 -33.41 -44.82
N ASP A 368 -22.26 -34.21 -43.88
CA ASP A 368 -21.63 -33.68 -42.65
C ASP A 368 -20.20 -33.15 -42.87
N HIS A 369 -19.55 -33.56 -43.96
CA HIS A 369 -18.19 -33.13 -44.29
C HIS A 369 -18.14 -31.71 -44.88
N TYR A 370 -19.20 -31.26 -45.58
CA TYR A 370 -19.21 -29.99 -46.31
C TYR A 370 -19.02 -28.76 -45.39
N PHE A 371 -19.59 -28.78 -44.20
CA PHE A 371 -19.60 -27.62 -43.30
C PHE A 371 -18.39 -27.53 -42.37
N LYS A 372 -17.74 -28.66 -42.08
CA LYS A 372 -16.77 -28.80 -41.00
C LYS A 372 -15.44 -28.08 -41.25
N ASN A 373 -15.06 -27.90 -42.52
CA ASN A 373 -13.77 -27.33 -42.92
C ASN A 373 -13.81 -25.86 -43.41
N LYS A 374 -14.92 -25.13 -43.22
CA LYS A 374 -15.05 -23.71 -43.64
C LYS A 374 -14.99 -22.72 -42.46
N ILE A 375 -14.46 -21.53 -42.74
CA ILE A 375 -14.44 -20.36 -41.82
C ILE A 375 -15.55 -19.39 -42.27
N TYR A 376 -16.34 -18.91 -41.32
CA TYR A 376 -17.53 -18.10 -41.57
C TYR A 376 -17.35 -16.68 -41.00
N LYS A 377 -17.64 -15.67 -41.82
CA LYS A 377 -17.63 -14.24 -41.45
C LYS A 377 -18.95 -13.86 -40.78
N ILE A 378 -18.89 -13.30 -39.58
CA ILE A 378 -20.04 -12.83 -38.81
C ILE A 378 -20.26 -11.35 -39.10
N LYS A 379 -21.52 -10.97 -39.37
CA LYS A 379 -21.90 -9.59 -39.67
C LYS A 379 -22.88 -9.06 -38.63
N ASP A 380 -22.83 -7.76 -38.36
CA ASP A 380 -23.82 -7.06 -37.54
C ASP A 380 -25.14 -6.83 -38.30
N VAL A 381 -26.13 -6.27 -37.60
CA VAL A 381 -27.46 -5.94 -38.12
C VAL A 381 -27.44 -4.95 -39.30
N ASN A 382 -26.34 -4.22 -39.49
CA ASN A 382 -26.12 -3.28 -40.60
C ASN A 382 -25.24 -3.89 -41.72
N GLY A 383 -24.93 -5.19 -41.65
CA GLY A 383 -24.18 -5.92 -42.65
C GLY A 383 -22.65 -5.78 -42.56
N LYS A 384 -22.13 -5.13 -41.50
CA LYS A 384 -20.69 -4.93 -41.31
C LYS A 384 -20.06 -6.15 -40.66
N VAL A 385 -18.95 -6.66 -41.20
CA VAL A 385 -18.25 -7.83 -40.66
C VAL A 385 -17.63 -7.48 -39.31
N ILE A 386 -17.97 -8.26 -38.28
CA ILE A 386 -17.53 -8.08 -36.89
C ILE A 386 -16.58 -9.20 -36.41
N GLY A 387 -16.39 -10.28 -37.18
CA GLY A 387 -15.42 -11.33 -36.87
C GLY A 387 -15.48 -12.56 -37.77
N GLU A 388 -14.60 -13.55 -37.56
CA GLU A 388 -14.55 -14.83 -38.26
C GLU A 388 -14.53 -16.01 -37.26
N LYS A 389 -15.31 -17.07 -37.50
CA LYS A 389 -15.37 -18.27 -36.64
C LYS A 389 -15.42 -19.58 -37.45
N LYS A 390 -14.97 -20.69 -36.86
CA LYS A 390 -15.15 -22.04 -37.45
C LYS A 390 -16.56 -22.59 -37.15
N PHE A 391 -17.04 -23.57 -37.94
CA PHE A 391 -18.41 -24.11 -37.77
C PHE A 391 -18.73 -24.64 -36.37
N ALA A 392 -17.72 -25.21 -35.68
CA ALA A 392 -17.87 -25.71 -34.32
C ALA A 392 -18.11 -24.59 -33.28
N GLU A 393 -17.70 -23.36 -33.58
CA GLU A 393 -17.71 -22.20 -32.67
C GLU A 393 -18.92 -21.26 -32.91
N LEU A 394 -19.75 -21.56 -33.91
CA LEU A 394 -20.95 -20.78 -34.23
C LEU A 394 -22.10 -21.12 -33.28
N THR A 395 -22.82 -20.09 -32.84
CA THR A 395 -24.04 -20.25 -32.02
C THR A 395 -25.18 -20.83 -32.86
N LEU A 396 -26.21 -21.36 -32.20
CA LEU A 396 -27.39 -21.95 -32.87
C LEU A 396 -28.12 -20.95 -33.78
N GLU A 397 -28.16 -19.67 -33.43
CA GLU A 397 -28.72 -18.61 -34.28
C GLU A 397 -27.80 -18.25 -35.45
N GLU A 398 -26.49 -18.19 -35.23
CA GLU A 398 -25.51 -17.95 -36.31
C GLU A 398 -25.54 -19.07 -37.36
N LYS A 399 -25.77 -20.32 -36.93
CA LYS A 399 -25.89 -21.48 -37.84
C LYS A 399 -27.14 -21.46 -38.71
N LYS A 400 -28.25 -20.88 -38.23
CA LYS A 400 -29.48 -20.73 -39.02
C LYS A 400 -29.31 -19.78 -40.21
N ASN A 401 -28.34 -18.87 -40.12
CA ASN A 401 -28.05 -17.88 -41.16
C ASN A 401 -27.00 -18.36 -42.19
N ILE A 402 -26.54 -19.62 -42.08
CA ILE A 402 -25.62 -20.22 -43.06
C ILE A 402 -26.44 -20.74 -44.25
N PRO A 403 -26.12 -20.34 -45.49
CA PRO A 403 -26.81 -20.86 -46.66
C PRO A 403 -26.60 -22.38 -46.80
N PRO A 404 -27.61 -23.14 -47.26
CA PRO A 404 -27.48 -24.57 -47.48
C PRO A 404 -26.39 -24.88 -48.52
N PRO A 405 -25.85 -26.11 -48.55
CA PRO A 405 -24.84 -26.50 -49.54
C PRO A 405 -25.44 -26.34 -50.95
N PRO A 406 -24.65 -25.93 -51.95
CA PRO A 406 -25.11 -25.99 -53.33
C PRO A 406 -25.45 -27.45 -53.68
N PRO A 407 -26.48 -27.69 -54.51
CA PRO A 407 -26.79 -29.03 -54.97
C PRO A 407 -25.57 -29.65 -55.68
N PRO A 408 -25.36 -30.97 -55.56
CA PRO A 408 -24.24 -31.64 -56.20
C PRO A 408 -24.30 -31.39 -57.71
N VAL A 409 -23.15 -31.02 -58.30
CA VAL A 409 -23.02 -30.81 -59.75
C VAL A 409 -23.32 -32.14 -60.43
N THR A 410 -24.50 -32.26 -61.03
CA THR A 410 -24.81 -33.34 -61.95
C THR A 410 -23.93 -33.13 -63.18
N LYS A 411 -22.81 -33.86 -63.26
CA LYS A 411 -22.16 -34.07 -64.56
C LYS A 411 -23.18 -34.79 -65.44
N GLY A 412 -23.76 -34.03 -66.38
CA GLY A 412 -24.49 -34.59 -67.51
C GLY A 412 -23.63 -35.65 -68.18
N LYS A 413 -24.32 -36.72 -68.58
CA LYS A 413 -23.81 -37.98 -69.15
C LYS A 413 -22.66 -37.82 -70.14
#